data_AF-A0A7Y2F9Y1-F1
#
_entry.id   AF-A0A7Y2F9Y1-F1
#
_cell.length_a   1.000
_cell.length_b   1.000
_cell.length_c   1.000
_cell.angle_alpha   90.00
_cell.angle_beta   90.00
_cell.angle_gamma   90.00
#
_symmetry.space_group_name_H-M   'P 1'
#
loop_
_entity.id
_entity.type
_entity.pdbx_description
1 polymer ?
#
loop_
_entity_poly.entity_id
_entity_poly.type
_entity_poly.pdbx_seq_one_letter_code
_entity_poly.pdbx_strand_id
1 'polypeptide(L)' 'MFQSAGFNDVDALEFFDPQGQFHANAWDHDDGMIHRSIRFDPRNQDGQPHYTSLIVDAKKMAA' A
#
# COMPACT_ATOMS: atom_id res chain seq x y z
N MET A 1 16.64 -1.77 1.97
CA MET A 1 16.09 -1.03 3.14
C MET A 1 15.21 -1.94 4.01
N PHE A 2 14.09 -2.48 3.52
CA PHE A 2 13.20 -3.33 4.33
C PHE A 2 13.84 -4.67 4.72
N GLN A 3 14.47 -5.36 3.77
CA GLN A 3 15.21 -6.61 4.03
C GLN A 3 16.33 -6.44 5.04
N SER A 4 17.07 -5.32 4.98
CA SER A 4 18.11 -5.00 5.97
C SER A 4 17.55 -4.71 7.37
N ALA A 5 16.25 -4.41 7.50
CA ALA A 5 15.54 -4.28 8.77
C ALA A 5 14.86 -5.60 9.22
N GLY A 6 15.09 -6.70 8.49
CA GLY A 6 14.58 -8.03 8.80
C GLY A 6 13.18 -8.34 8.28
N PHE A 7 12.64 -7.53 7.36
CA PHE A 7 11.39 -7.86 6.65
C PHE A 7 11.71 -8.70 5.42
N ASN A 8 11.18 -9.92 5.36
CA ASN A 8 11.55 -10.91 4.35
C ASN A 8 10.64 -10.85 3.13
N ASP A 9 9.38 -10.49 3.34
CA ASP A 9 8.35 -10.41 2.31
C ASP A 9 7.80 -8.97 2.30
N VAL A 10 7.81 -8.32 1.14
CA VAL A 10 7.51 -6.90 1.00
C VAL A 10 6.70 -6.67 -0.26
N ASP A 11 5.45 -6.31 -0.09
CA ASP A 11 4.49 -6.06 -1.16
C ASP A 11 4.16 -4.57 -1.24
N ALA A 12 4.33 -3.96 -2.41
CA ALA A 12 3.84 -2.61 -2.64
C ALA A 12 2.33 -2.67 -2.87
N LEU A 13 1.55 -1.99 -2.02
CA LEU A 13 0.09 -2.00 -2.10
C LEU A 13 -0.43 -0.82 -2.91
N GLU A 14 0.10 0.39 -2.68
CA GLU A 14 -0.27 1.58 -3.44
C GLU A 14 0.97 2.42 -3.73
N PHE A 15 1.19 2.76 -5.00
CA PHE A 15 2.35 3.55 -5.42
C PHE A 15 2.15 4.14 -6.81
N PHE A 16 2.94 5.16 -7.14
CA PHE A 16 3.15 5.58 -8.52
C PHE A 16 4.39 4.91 -9.08
N ASP A 17 4.29 4.37 -10.29
CA ASP A 17 5.45 3.88 -11.02
C ASP A 17 6.30 5.03 -11.61
N PRO A 18 7.47 4.74 -12.21
CA PRO A 18 8.31 5.77 -12.81
C PRO A 18 7.67 6.52 -13.99
N GLN A 19 6.58 6.00 -14.57
CA GLN A 19 5.82 6.64 -15.63
C GLN A 19 4.71 7.55 -15.07
N GLY A 20 4.54 7.59 -13.74
CA GLY A 20 3.49 8.36 -13.07
C GLY A 20 2.12 7.69 -13.12
N GLN A 21 2.05 6.39 -13.40
CA GLN A 21 0.80 5.63 -13.31
C GLN A 21 0.58 5.15 -11.87
N PHE A 22 -0.64 5.31 -11.36
CA PHE A 22 -1.01 4.83 -10.04
C PHE A 22 -1.34 3.34 -10.08
N HIS A 23 -0.73 2.57 -9.18
CA HIS A 23 -0.96 1.14 -8.98
C HIS A 23 -1.58 0.91 -7.61
N ALA A 24 -2.60 0.07 -7.56
CA ALA A 24 -3.25 -0.36 -6.32
C ALA A 24 -3.47 -1.88 -6.36
N ASN A 25 -2.73 -2.61 -5.54
CA ASN A 25 -2.86 -4.05 -5.39
C ASN A 25 -3.93 -4.39 -4.35
N ALA A 26 -4.61 -5.53 -4.53
CA ALA A 26 -5.60 -5.99 -3.57
C ALA A 26 -4.93 -6.46 -2.28
N TRP A 27 -5.55 -6.13 -1.15
CA TRP A 27 -5.19 -6.58 0.19
C TRP A 27 -6.46 -6.69 1.04
N ASP A 28 -6.42 -7.53 2.07
CA ASP A 28 -7.56 -7.71 2.96
C ASP A 28 -7.56 -6.67 4.09
N HIS A 29 -8.69 -5.99 4.24
CA HIS A 29 -8.87 -5.02 5.32
C HIS A 29 -8.91 -5.65 6.72
N ASP A 30 -9.23 -6.95 6.80
CA ASP A 30 -9.26 -7.70 8.04
C ASP A 30 -7.83 -7.92 8.60
N ASP A 31 -6.80 -7.86 7.75
CA ASP A 31 -5.39 -7.91 8.15
C ASP A 31 -4.87 -6.58 8.72
N GLY A 32 -5.65 -5.50 8.58
CA GLY A 32 -5.31 -4.18 9.11
C GLY A 32 -5.74 -3.06 8.17
N MET A 33 -6.83 -2.37 8.50
CA MET A 33 -7.38 -1.31 7.65
C MET A 33 -6.48 -0.07 7.58
N ILE A 34 -6.16 0.34 6.34
CA ILE A 34 -5.38 1.54 6.02
C ILE A 34 -6.32 2.66 5.58
N HIS A 35 -6.66 3.58 6.49
CA HIS A 35 -7.62 4.67 6.23
C HIS A 35 -7.19 5.62 5.09
N ARG A 36 -5.87 5.73 4.82
CA ARG A 36 -5.32 6.62 3.77
C ARG A 36 -5.12 5.92 2.42
N SER A 37 -5.67 4.72 2.25
CA SER A 37 -5.69 3.98 0.98
C SER A 37 -6.71 4.56 0.00
N ILE A 38 -6.55 4.27 -1.29
CA ILE A 38 -7.49 4.69 -2.35
C ILE A 38 -8.92 4.23 -2.06
N ARG A 39 -9.08 3.05 -1.43
CA ARG A 39 -10.38 2.44 -1.11
C ARG A 39 -11.14 3.14 0.02
N PHE A 40 -10.42 3.76 0.96
CA PHE A 40 -11.01 4.23 2.22
C PHE A 40 -10.80 5.71 2.49
N ASP A 41 -9.90 6.39 1.77
CA ASP A 41 -9.70 7.82 1.95
C ASP A 41 -10.93 8.62 1.44
N PRO A 42 -11.58 9.44 2.29
CA PRO A 42 -12.78 10.18 1.89
C PRO A 42 -12.53 11.18 0.74
N ARG A 43 -11.27 11.51 0.45
CA ARG A 43 -10.90 12.41 -0.66
C ARG A 43 -10.82 11.69 -2.01
N ASN A 44 -10.86 10.35 -2.02
CA ASN A 44 -10.77 9.52 -3.22
C ASN A 44 -12.05 8.69 -3.45
N GLN A 45 -13.19 9.12 -2.91
CA GLN A 45 -14.45 8.35 -2.97
C GLN A 45 -14.98 8.13 -4.40
N ASP A 46 -14.54 8.93 -5.35
CA ASP A 46 -14.81 8.75 -6.79
C ASP A 46 -13.89 7.71 -7.45
N GLY A 47 -13.04 7.06 -6.66
CA GLY A 47 -12.05 6.09 -7.12
C GLY A 47 -10.83 6.71 -7.79
N GLN A 48 -10.70 8.04 -7.78
CA GLN A 48 -9.57 8.73 -8.39
C GLN A 48 -8.50 9.07 -7.35
N PRO A 49 -7.21 9.00 -7.69
CA PRO A 49 -6.10 9.21 -6.76
C PRO A 49 -5.82 10.71 -6.49
N HIS A 50 -6.81 11.45 -5.99
CA HIS A 50 -6.68 12.89 -5.66
C HIS A 50 -5.71 13.15 -4.51
N TYR A 51 -5.66 12.24 -3.54
CA TYR A 51 -4.71 12.27 -2.44
C TYR A 51 -4.18 10.87 -2.17
N THR A 52 -2.87 10.67 -2.33
CA THR A 52 -2.27 9.33 -2.33
C THR A 52 -1.21 9.17 -1.24
N SER A 53 -0.96 7.91 -0.90
CA SER A 53 0.14 7.48 -0.04
C SER A 53 1.00 6.46 -0.81
N LEU A 54 2.28 6.36 -0.45
CA LEU A 54 3.08 5.17 -0.76
C LEU A 54 2.82 4.14 0.33
N ILE A 55 2.21 3.01 -0.02
CA ILE A 55 1.81 1.98 0.92
C ILE A 55 2.55 0.69 0.60
N VAL A 56 3.16 0.10 1.62
CA VAL A 56 3.95 -1.13 1.53
C VAL A 56 3.54 -2.02 2.70
N ASP A 57 3.24 -3.28 2.43
CA ASP A 57 3.09 -4.31 3.43
C ASP A 57 4.41 -5.05 3.57
N ALA A 58 5.04 -4.94 4.73
CA ALA A 58 6.35 -5.53 5.01
C ALA A 58 6.21 -6.54 6.15
N LYS A 59 6.36 -7.82 5.82
CA LYS A 59 6.17 -8.96 6.71
C LYS A 59 7.50 -9.52 7.17
N LYS A 60 7.61 -9.76 8.48
CA LYS A 60 8.68 -10.58 9.05
C LYS A 60 8.19 -12.03 9.09
N MET A 61 8.98 -12.95 8.54
CA MET A 61 8.67 -14.37 8.69
C MET A 61 8.94 -14.77 10.14
N ALA A 62 7.97 -15.41 10.81
CA ALA A 62 8.23 -16.06 12.08
C ALA A 62 9.19 -17.24 11.84
N ALA A 63 10.17 -17.39 12.73
CA ALA A 63 11.11 -18.51 12.72
C ALA A 63 10.45 -19.81 13.20
#